data_AF-A0A8H5JX36-F1
#
_entry.id   AF-A0A8H5JX36-F1
#
_cell.length_a   1.000
_cell.length_b   1.000
_cell.length_c   1.000
_cell.angle_alpha   90.00
_cell.angle_beta   90.00
_cell.angle_gamma   90.00
#
_symmetry.space_group_name_H-M   'P 1'
#
loop_
_entity.id
_entity.type
_entity.pdbx_description
1 polymer ?
#
loop_
_entity_poly.entity_id
_entity_poly.type
_entity_poly.pdbx_seq_one_letter_code
_entity_poly.pdbx_strand_id
1 'polypeptide(L)'
;MSFPITQPSPSLSLGSFIAAHFLCTATLGFTTKDQSWIRRAASILIFLLTFVGDRTASAVSDNASIRCLLVTFSWVQAFNGNSLLCLSRAECKTLKEEGQQNTTPKSVFVGNDASGNGSFISHLTWALAMQWNLRRIKTSRPARNTPPFSSKDPSYIPSRGRFLLTRVGVIVASIAYMAIIGLQPEPARDSLSSNKVRFFSRLNDVRPYELLQRAISTVTWLSGIGTTSEICYNVIAVVLVGSGLSEPVMWPSWFGSFTEAYSVRRWWGPQKWGFVGIRTAYGPRSDQKFEHALEIINNIAQHWAEGEVEGVKFLISRGKETDFRYRDVPLEVDTRPNEEFVRRYENNVLEDQSLENASLAKVREYFKTWIASKGGRSDVGNTRYVACIMLDAETLSQLATAPKDFPHDCDIYSSSYWVKIVDVEPDPDKAVYVRVRGADDLIKYWFIRNLIRSHVLTHRKDREYPGILHFGELPSEGFKAFRGPTQSLF
;
A
#
# COMPACT_ATOMS: atom_id res chain seq x y z
N MET A 1 7.77 13.60 -38.29
CA MET A 1 8.42 12.44 -38.92
C MET A 1 7.47 11.27 -38.87
N SER A 2 6.83 10.96 -39.99
CA SER A 2 5.97 9.78 -40.15
C SER A 2 6.86 8.64 -40.63
N PHE A 3 7.18 7.68 -39.77
CA PHE A 3 7.86 6.46 -40.22
C PHE A 3 6.86 5.65 -41.07
N PRO A 4 7.17 5.31 -42.33
CA PRO A 4 6.29 4.51 -43.15
C PRO A 4 6.47 3.06 -42.72
N ILE A 5 5.68 2.60 -41.75
CA ILE A 5 5.44 1.17 -41.60
C ILE A 5 4.46 0.82 -42.72
N THR A 6 5.00 0.33 -43.83
CA THR A 6 4.26 -0.34 -44.90
C THR A 6 3.34 -1.38 -44.28
N GLN A 7 2.03 -1.12 -44.33
CA GLN A 7 0.92 -1.87 -43.73
C GLN A 7 1.27 -2.73 -42.50
N PRO A 8 0.94 -2.29 -41.27
CA PRO A 8 1.24 -3.06 -40.07
C PRO A 8 0.60 -4.46 -40.16
N SER A 9 1.38 -5.50 -39.91
CA SER A 9 0.88 -6.88 -39.85
C SER A 9 0.47 -7.23 -38.40
N PRO A 10 -0.53 -8.13 -38.22
CA PRO A 10 -0.86 -8.65 -36.89
C PRO A 10 0.35 -9.28 -36.20
N SER A 11 1.23 -9.92 -36.96
CA SER A 11 2.46 -10.55 -36.48
C SER A 11 3.45 -9.53 -35.90
N LEU A 12 3.56 -8.34 -36.48
CA LEU A 12 4.42 -7.28 -35.96
C LEU A 12 3.90 -6.77 -34.61
N SER A 13 2.58 -6.56 -34.49
CA SER A 13 1.98 -6.08 -33.24
C SER A 13 2.10 -7.10 -32.12
N LEU A 14 1.60 -8.32 -32.32
CA LEU A 14 1.66 -9.39 -31.33
C LEU A 14 3.12 -9.78 -31.01
N GLY A 15 3.97 -9.86 -32.04
CA GLY A 15 5.39 -10.14 -31.87
C GLY A 15 6.10 -9.09 -31.02
N SER A 16 5.76 -7.81 -31.18
CA SER A 16 6.34 -6.73 -30.37
C SER A 16 5.93 -6.84 -28.89
N PHE A 17 4.66 -7.14 -28.60
CA PHE A 17 4.21 -7.35 -27.21
C PHE A 17 4.88 -8.59 -26.59
N ILE A 18 4.90 -9.72 -27.30
CA ILE A 18 5.56 -10.95 -26.84
C ILE A 18 7.04 -10.72 -26.57
N ALA A 19 7.73 -10.02 -27.47
CA ALA A 19 9.14 -9.67 -27.31
C ALA A 19 9.36 -8.77 -26.08
N ALA A 20 8.50 -7.78 -25.84
CA ALA A 20 8.58 -6.93 -24.65
C ALA A 20 8.43 -7.75 -23.36
N HIS A 21 7.47 -8.68 -23.31
CA HIS A 21 7.27 -9.57 -22.18
C HIS A 21 8.47 -10.50 -21.95
N PHE A 22 8.94 -11.16 -23.01
CA PHE A 22 10.08 -12.07 -22.93
C PHE A 22 11.35 -11.34 -22.50
N LEU A 23 11.62 -10.15 -23.05
CA LEU A 23 12.77 -9.33 -22.67
C LEU A 23 12.70 -8.94 -21.19
N CYS A 24 11.51 -8.57 -20.69
CA CYS A 24 11.30 -8.30 -19.27
C CYS A 24 11.62 -9.52 -18.40
N THR A 25 11.03 -10.68 -18.72
CA THR A 25 11.26 -11.92 -17.98
C THR A 25 12.74 -12.33 -18.00
N ALA A 26 13.36 -12.34 -19.17
CA ALA A 26 14.76 -12.73 -19.35
C ALA A 26 15.70 -11.78 -18.59
N THR A 27 15.50 -10.47 -18.72
CA THR A 27 16.33 -9.50 -18.00
C THR A 27 16.15 -9.65 -16.49
N LEU A 28 14.92 -9.84 -16.02
CA LEU A 28 14.64 -9.99 -14.59
C LEU A 28 15.28 -11.25 -14.01
N GLY A 29 15.16 -12.40 -14.69
CA GLY A 29 15.66 -13.68 -14.22
C GLY A 29 17.18 -13.82 -14.27
N PHE A 30 17.86 -13.14 -15.21
CA PHE A 30 19.27 -13.37 -15.49
C PHE A 30 20.20 -12.18 -15.22
N THR A 31 19.69 -11.04 -14.74
CA THR A 31 20.54 -9.90 -14.33
C THR A 31 20.50 -9.68 -12.82
N THR A 32 21.58 -9.18 -12.25
CA THR A 32 21.66 -8.80 -10.82
C THR A 32 21.39 -7.32 -10.60
N LYS A 33 21.16 -6.90 -9.34
CA LYS A 33 20.94 -5.48 -8.99
C LYS A 33 22.09 -4.54 -9.40
N ASP A 34 23.31 -5.09 -9.51
CA ASP A 34 24.52 -4.33 -9.84
C ASP A 34 24.63 -4.02 -11.34
N GLN A 35 23.94 -4.80 -12.18
CA GLN A 35 23.85 -4.61 -13.64
C GLN A 35 22.78 -3.58 -14.02
N SER A 36 22.77 -2.44 -13.31
CA SER A 36 21.73 -1.41 -13.44
C SER A 36 21.64 -0.79 -14.84
N TRP A 37 22.75 -0.71 -15.58
CA TRP A 37 22.76 -0.18 -16.95
C TRP A 37 22.05 -1.11 -17.94
N ILE A 38 22.25 -2.44 -17.82
CA ILE A 38 21.57 -3.45 -18.65
C ILE A 38 20.06 -3.38 -18.41
N ARG A 39 19.67 -3.33 -17.13
CA ARG A 39 18.26 -3.23 -16.72
C ARG A 39 17.57 -1.97 -17.26
N ARG A 40 18.27 -0.83 -17.26
CA ARG A 40 17.78 0.44 -17.84
C ARG A 40 17.65 0.35 -19.36
N ALA A 41 18.66 -0.19 -20.05
CA ALA A 41 18.61 -0.38 -21.50
C ALA A 41 17.48 -1.32 -21.92
N ALA A 42 17.33 -2.45 -21.23
CA ALA A 42 16.23 -3.38 -21.42
C ALA A 42 14.88 -2.70 -21.18
N SER A 43 14.76 -1.87 -20.13
CA SER A 43 13.53 -1.13 -19.88
C SER A 43 13.17 -0.16 -21.00
N ILE A 44 14.15 0.56 -21.59
CA ILE A 44 13.91 1.43 -22.74
C ILE A 44 13.40 0.59 -23.92
N LEU A 45 14.03 -0.55 -24.18
CA LEU A 45 13.64 -1.43 -25.27
C LEU A 45 12.24 -2.04 -25.06
N ILE A 46 11.87 -2.40 -23.82
CA ILE A 46 10.52 -2.85 -23.46
C ILE A 46 9.48 -1.77 -23.81
N PHE A 47 9.75 -0.51 -23.47
CA PHE A 47 8.85 0.59 -23.81
C PHE A 47 8.77 0.84 -25.31
N LEU A 48 9.89 0.75 -26.05
CA LEU A 48 9.90 0.88 -27.50
C LEU A 48 9.09 -0.24 -28.17
N LEU A 49 9.28 -1.49 -27.76
CA LEU A 49 8.52 -2.63 -28.27
C LEU A 49 7.03 -2.52 -27.95
N THR A 50 6.68 -2.12 -26.73
CA THR A 50 5.29 -1.88 -26.34
C THR A 50 4.65 -0.76 -27.16
N PHE A 51 5.40 0.32 -27.43
CA PHE A 51 4.96 1.42 -28.26
C PHE A 51 4.77 0.99 -29.73
N VAL A 52 5.68 0.20 -30.30
CA VAL A 52 5.51 -0.35 -31.65
C VAL A 52 4.27 -1.26 -31.70
N GLY A 53 4.09 -2.14 -30.71
CA GLY A 53 2.92 -2.99 -30.60
C GLY A 53 1.61 -2.19 -30.57
N ASP A 54 1.57 -1.11 -29.79
CA ASP A 54 0.45 -0.18 -29.69
C ASP A 54 0.15 0.52 -31.03
N ARG A 55 1.17 1.08 -31.69
CA ARG A 55 1.02 1.74 -33.00
C ARG A 55 0.56 0.82 -34.11
N THR A 56 0.76 -0.49 -33.94
CA THR A 56 0.39 -1.51 -34.92
C THR A 56 -0.82 -2.36 -34.46
N ALA A 57 -1.40 -2.07 -33.29
CA ALA A 57 -2.50 -2.85 -32.72
C ALA A 57 -3.78 -2.82 -33.59
N SER A 58 -3.94 -1.80 -34.44
CA SER A 58 -5.02 -1.76 -35.44
C SER A 58 -4.98 -2.92 -36.42
N ALA A 59 -3.80 -3.49 -36.68
CA ALA A 59 -3.66 -4.65 -37.55
C ALA A 59 -4.20 -5.96 -36.95
N VAL A 60 -4.35 -6.02 -35.62
CA VAL A 60 -4.76 -7.25 -34.92
C VAL A 60 -6.27 -7.44 -34.93
N SER A 61 -7.03 -6.35 -34.82
CA SER A 61 -8.49 -6.41 -34.80
C SER A 61 -9.11 -5.06 -35.15
N ASP A 62 -10.17 -5.10 -35.97
CA ASP A 62 -11.02 -3.94 -36.24
C ASP A 62 -11.86 -3.55 -35.01
N ASN A 63 -12.02 -4.47 -34.05
CA ASN A 63 -12.76 -4.21 -32.82
C ASN A 63 -11.93 -3.36 -31.84
N ALA A 64 -12.41 -2.14 -31.57
CA ALA A 64 -11.76 -1.20 -30.67
C ALA A 64 -11.56 -1.73 -29.24
N SER A 65 -12.50 -2.53 -28.74
CA SER A 65 -12.44 -3.11 -27.39
C SER A 65 -11.32 -4.14 -27.28
N ILE A 66 -11.13 -4.98 -28.30
CA ILE A 66 -10.05 -5.98 -28.34
C ILE A 66 -8.68 -5.28 -28.39
N ARG A 67 -8.56 -4.21 -29.21
CA ARG A 67 -7.34 -3.41 -29.24
C ARG A 67 -7.06 -2.75 -27.88
N CYS A 68 -8.09 -2.18 -27.25
CA CYS A 68 -7.94 -1.55 -25.94
C CYS A 68 -7.47 -2.56 -24.88
N LEU A 69 -8.06 -3.77 -24.84
CA LEU A 69 -7.60 -4.87 -23.97
C LEU A 69 -6.13 -5.19 -24.15
N LEU A 70 -5.71 -5.40 -25.39
CA LEU A 70 -4.34 -5.74 -25.73
C LEU A 70 -3.35 -4.63 -25.32
N VAL A 71 -3.64 -3.39 -25.71
CA VAL A 71 -2.77 -2.24 -25.49
C VAL A 71 -2.69 -1.88 -24.00
N THR A 72 -3.83 -1.73 -23.32
CA THR A 72 -3.88 -1.33 -21.91
C THR A 72 -3.09 -2.28 -21.03
N PHE A 73 -3.30 -3.59 -21.19
CA PHE A 73 -2.63 -4.58 -20.37
C PHE A 73 -1.13 -4.69 -20.68
N SER A 74 -0.74 -4.54 -21.95
CA SER A 74 0.67 -4.51 -22.36
C SER A 74 1.41 -3.34 -21.72
N TRP A 75 0.80 -2.15 -21.68
CA TRP A 75 1.36 -0.99 -20.98
C TRP A 75 1.46 -1.21 -19.47
N VAL A 76 0.44 -1.76 -18.82
CA VAL A 76 0.50 -2.13 -17.39
C VAL A 76 1.69 -3.04 -17.10
N GLN A 77 1.93 -4.01 -17.97
CA GLN A 77 3.04 -4.95 -17.83
C GLN A 77 4.41 -4.32 -18.13
N ALA A 78 4.50 -3.39 -19.09
CA ALA A 78 5.71 -2.62 -19.33
C ALA A 78 6.08 -1.74 -18.12
N PHE A 79 5.10 -1.07 -17.50
CA PHE A 79 5.32 -0.30 -16.28
C PHE A 79 5.69 -1.19 -15.09
N ASN A 80 5.03 -2.35 -14.92
CA ASN A 80 5.42 -3.32 -13.90
C ASN A 80 6.87 -3.79 -14.10
N GLY A 81 7.23 -4.15 -15.33
CA GLY A 81 8.59 -4.54 -15.70
C GLY A 81 9.62 -3.45 -15.38
N ASN A 82 9.36 -2.20 -15.75
CA ASN A 82 10.23 -1.08 -15.39
C ASN A 82 10.38 -0.93 -13.86
N SER A 83 9.28 -1.07 -13.12
CA SER A 83 9.33 -1.02 -11.65
C SER A 83 10.17 -2.15 -11.07
N LEU A 84 10.08 -3.36 -11.62
CA LEU A 84 10.88 -4.52 -11.19
C LEU A 84 12.38 -4.34 -11.51
N LEU A 85 12.69 -3.91 -12.73
CA LEU A 85 14.06 -3.78 -13.23
C LEU A 85 14.78 -2.55 -12.64
N CYS A 86 14.14 -1.38 -12.64
CA CYS A 86 14.79 -0.10 -12.38
C CYS A 86 14.55 0.44 -10.97
N LEU A 87 13.32 0.33 -10.45
CA LEU A 87 12.94 0.97 -9.18
C LEU A 87 13.17 0.06 -7.98
N SER A 88 12.55 -1.11 -7.98
CA SER A 88 12.66 -2.09 -6.90
C SER A 88 13.94 -2.92 -6.95
N ARG A 89 14.59 -2.95 -8.13
CA ARG A 89 15.78 -3.75 -8.43
C ARG A 89 15.66 -5.19 -7.93
N ALA A 90 14.53 -5.82 -8.22
CA ALA A 90 14.24 -7.18 -7.79
C ALA A 90 15.31 -8.17 -8.31
N GLU A 91 15.65 -9.18 -7.49
CA GLU A 91 16.66 -10.20 -7.82
C GLU A 91 16.27 -11.55 -7.21
N CYS A 92 16.60 -12.63 -7.91
CA CYS A 92 16.19 -13.99 -7.53
C CYS A 92 16.84 -14.46 -6.20
N LYS A 93 18.05 -13.99 -5.87
CA LYS A 93 18.76 -14.38 -4.63
C LYS A 93 18.13 -13.77 -3.38
N THR A 94 17.71 -12.51 -3.45
CA THR A 94 17.19 -11.74 -2.30
C THR A 94 15.94 -12.38 -1.70
N LEU A 95 15.14 -13.11 -2.50
CA LEU A 95 13.92 -13.78 -2.03
C LEU A 95 14.14 -15.20 -1.51
N LYS A 96 15.26 -15.86 -1.84
CA LYS A 96 15.60 -17.16 -1.25
C LYS A 96 15.99 -17.02 0.23
N GLU A 97 16.64 -15.91 0.57
CA GLU A 97 17.01 -15.55 1.95
C GLU A 97 15.77 -15.10 2.75
N GLU A 98 14.82 -14.39 2.11
CA GLU A 98 13.57 -13.95 2.75
C GLU A 98 12.50 -15.07 2.88
N GLY A 99 12.54 -16.10 2.03
CA GLY A 99 11.58 -17.20 2.00
C GLY A 99 11.79 -18.30 3.04
N GLN A 100 12.95 -18.36 3.70
CA GLN A 100 13.24 -19.37 4.72
C GLN A 100 12.55 -19.11 6.08
N GLN A 101 11.94 -17.94 6.30
CA GLN A 101 11.34 -17.58 7.59
C GLN A 101 9.81 -17.78 7.69
N ASN A 102 9.09 -18.14 6.62
CA ASN A 102 7.62 -18.27 6.66
C ASN A 102 7.12 -19.59 6.06
N THR A 103 6.24 -20.30 6.79
CA THR A 103 5.54 -21.51 6.32
C THR A 103 4.67 -21.20 5.10
N THR A 104 5.08 -21.69 3.93
CA THR A 104 4.56 -21.31 2.61
C THR A 104 3.42 -22.22 2.12
N PRO A 105 2.31 -21.64 1.63
CA PRO A 105 1.34 -22.34 0.77
C PRO A 105 1.91 -22.63 -0.64
N LYS A 106 1.39 -23.66 -1.31
CA LYS A 106 1.91 -24.21 -2.57
C LYS A 106 1.64 -23.28 -3.76
N SER A 107 2.65 -22.58 -4.27
CA SER A 107 2.62 -22.09 -5.66
C SER A 107 3.76 -22.72 -6.45
N VAL A 108 3.50 -23.24 -7.65
CA VAL A 108 4.55 -23.80 -8.53
C VAL A 108 5.61 -22.74 -8.88
N PHE A 109 5.22 -21.47 -8.78
CA PHE A 109 6.04 -20.29 -9.09
C PHE A 109 6.90 -19.77 -7.93
N VAL A 110 6.65 -20.23 -6.70
CA VAL A 110 7.52 -20.05 -5.52
C VAL A 110 7.91 -21.47 -5.10
N GLY A 111 8.91 -22.02 -5.80
CA GLY A 111 9.22 -23.43 -5.75
C GLY A 111 9.56 -23.94 -4.34
N ASN A 112 8.94 -25.06 -3.97
CA ASN A 112 9.34 -25.85 -2.80
C ASN A 112 10.68 -26.59 -2.98
N ASP A 113 11.22 -26.66 -4.20
CA ASP A 113 12.41 -27.45 -4.54
C ASP A 113 13.61 -26.61 -4.99
N ALA A 114 13.82 -25.43 -4.41
CA ALA A 114 15.03 -24.63 -4.63
C ALA A 114 16.26 -25.14 -3.83
N SER A 115 16.30 -26.44 -3.52
CA SER A 115 17.33 -27.11 -2.69
C SER A 115 18.61 -27.51 -3.45
N GLY A 116 18.84 -27.05 -4.67
CA GLY A 116 20.06 -27.36 -5.40
C GLY A 116 20.37 -26.36 -6.50
N ASN A 117 21.66 -26.19 -6.79
CA ASN A 117 22.27 -25.30 -7.79
C ASN A 117 21.34 -24.70 -8.87
N GLY A 118 21.45 -23.37 -9.05
CA GLY A 118 20.61 -22.53 -9.90
C GLY A 118 20.42 -23.01 -11.33
N SER A 119 19.39 -23.82 -11.56
CA SER A 119 18.93 -24.21 -12.89
C SER A 119 18.33 -22.99 -13.61
N PHE A 120 18.65 -22.84 -14.90
CA PHE A 120 18.06 -21.85 -15.80
C PHE A 120 16.53 -21.76 -15.68
N ILE A 121 15.88 -22.92 -15.53
CA ILE A 121 14.42 -23.04 -15.39
C ILE A 121 13.93 -22.38 -14.11
N SER A 122 14.69 -22.44 -13.02
CA SER A 122 14.31 -21.82 -11.74
C SER A 122 14.29 -20.30 -11.82
N HIS A 123 15.29 -19.70 -12.47
CA HIS A 123 15.37 -18.25 -12.69
C HIS A 123 14.25 -17.76 -13.61
N LEU A 124 13.97 -18.51 -14.69
CA LEU A 124 12.88 -18.19 -15.61
C LEU A 124 11.52 -18.28 -14.93
N THR A 125 11.28 -19.35 -14.15
CA THR A 125 10.04 -19.57 -13.42
C THR A 125 9.80 -18.47 -12.39
N TRP A 126 10.83 -18.10 -11.63
CA TRP A 126 10.76 -16.98 -10.69
C TRP A 126 10.50 -15.64 -11.38
N ALA A 127 11.17 -15.36 -12.50
CA ALA A 127 10.98 -14.10 -13.23
C ALA A 127 9.55 -13.98 -13.79
N LEU A 128 9.01 -15.08 -14.33
CA LEU A 128 7.62 -15.17 -14.74
C LEU A 128 6.68 -14.93 -13.55
N ALA A 129 6.92 -15.62 -12.43
CA ALA A 129 6.15 -15.45 -11.20
C ALA A 129 6.06 -13.98 -10.79
N MET A 130 7.21 -13.29 -10.76
CA MET A 130 7.32 -11.92 -10.31
C MET A 130 6.63 -10.94 -11.28
N GLN A 131 6.77 -11.17 -12.59
CA GLN A 131 6.14 -10.33 -13.61
C GLN A 131 4.60 -10.44 -13.59
N TRP A 132 4.06 -11.61 -13.28
CA TRP A 132 2.61 -11.83 -13.18
C TRP A 132 2.04 -11.59 -11.79
N ASN A 133 2.90 -11.51 -10.75
CA ASN A 133 2.52 -11.11 -9.40
C ASN A 133 2.52 -9.58 -9.26
N LEU A 134 1.60 -8.92 -9.97
CA LEU A 134 1.43 -7.47 -10.01
C LEU A 134 1.26 -6.82 -8.62
N ARG A 135 0.70 -7.57 -7.67
CA ARG A 135 0.50 -7.15 -6.27
C ARG A 135 1.65 -7.57 -5.35
N ARG A 136 2.67 -8.26 -5.86
CA ARG A 136 3.85 -8.73 -5.11
C ARG A 136 3.48 -9.50 -3.84
N ILE A 137 2.38 -10.23 -3.88
CA ILE A 137 1.87 -11.01 -2.74
C ILE A 137 2.91 -12.04 -2.33
N LYS A 138 3.10 -12.21 -1.02
CA LYS A 138 4.12 -13.11 -0.42
C LYS A 138 5.56 -12.85 -0.91
N THR A 139 5.88 -11.59 -1.21
CA THR A 139 7.28 -11.12 -1.35
C THR A 139 7.60 -10.24 -0.14
N SER A 140 8.87 -9.88 0.08
CA SER A 140 9.25 -8.91 1.12
C SER A 140 8.64 -7.52 0.96
N ARG A 141 8.10 -7.21 -0.23
CA ARG A 141 7.56 -5.89 -0.56
C ARG A 141 6.20 -6.02 -1.26
N PRO A 142 5.16 -6.54 -0.56
CA PRO A 142 3.84 -6.63 -1.14
C PRO A 142 3.28 -5.24 -1.44
N ALA A 143 2.43 -5.16 -2.46
CA ALA A 143 1.73 -3.93 -2.78
C ALA A 143 0.90 -3.49 -1.57
N ARG A 144 1.14 -2.26 -1.12
CA ARG A 144 0.40 -1.66 0.00
C ARG A 144 -1.09 -1.58 -0.35
N ASN A 145 -1.94 -1.72 0.67
CA ASN A 145 -3.40 -1.62 0.54
C ASN A 145 -3.97 -2.63 -0.47
N THR A 146 -3.53 -3.87 -0.38
CA THR A 146 -4.14 -4.97 -1.13
C THR A 146 -5.53 -5.23 -0.56
N PRO A 147 -6.60 -5.20 -1.38
CA PRO A 147 -7.95 -5.41 -0.89
C PRO A 147 -8.14 -6.86 -0.42
N PRO A 148 -8.79 -7.09 0.74
CA PRO A 148 -9.13 -8.43 1.19
C PRO A 148 -10.19 -9.07 0.27
N PHE A 149 -10.32 -10.40 0.32
CA PHE A 149 -11.37 -11.11 -0.44
C PHE A 149 -12.78 -10.83 0.10
N SER A 150 -12.89 -10.51 1.40
CA SER A 150 -14.14 -10.14 2.05
C SER A 150 -13.90 -8.91 2.91
N SER A 151 -14.79 -7.92 2.79
CA SER A 151 -14.79 -6.75 3.68
C SER A 151 -15.22 -7.10 5.10
N LYS A 152 -15.98 -8.19 5.29
CA LYS A 152 -16.48 -8.63 6.60
C LYS A 152 -15.48 -9.51 7.36
N ASP A 153 -14.66 -10.24 6.61
CA ASP A 153 -13.63 -11.11 7.16
C ASP A 153 -12.34 -10.94 6.34
N PRO A 154 -11.42 -10.07 6.79
CA PRO A 154 -10.16 -9.82 6.10
C PRO A 154 -9.26 -11.06 5.96
N SER A 155 -9.44 -12.08 6.81
CA SER A 155 -8.67 -13.32 6.80
C SER A 155 -9.20 -14.38 5.84
N TYR A 156 -10.42 -14.17 5.31
CA TYR A 156 -11.08 -15.12 4.42
C TYR A 156 -10.31 -15.32 3.11
N ILE A 157 -10.06 -16.59 2.77
CA ILE A 157 -9.50 -17.01 1.48
C ILE A 157 -10.49 -17.99 0.83
N PRO A 158 -10.95 -17.74 -0.40
CA PRO A 158 -11.89 -18.63 -1.07
C PRO A 158 -11.25 -19.97 -1.47
N SER A 159 -12.05 -21.04 -1.46
CA SER A 159 -11.65 -22.31 -2.07
C SER A 159 -11.47 -22.17 -3.58
N ARG A 160 -10.67 -23.05 -4.22
CA ARG A 160 -10.35 -22.97 -5.66
C ARG A 160 -11.60 -22.92 -6.54
N GLY A 161 -12.57 -23.81 -6.32
CA GLY A 161 -13.80 -23.85 -7.10
C GLY A 161 -14.63 -22.57 -6.96
N ARG A 162 -14.79 -22.06 -5.72
CA ARG A 162 -15.51 -20.82 -5.46
C ARG A 162 -14.81 -19.62 -6.08
N PHE A 163 -13.48 -19.56 -5.97
CA PHE A 163 -12.66 -18.53 -6.60
C PHE A 163 -12.86 -18.50 -8.11
N LEU A 164 -12.74 -19.66 -8.79
CA LEU A 164 -12.90 -19.75 -10.24
C LEU A 164 -14.31 -19.32 -10.68
N LEU A 165 -15.35 -19.81 -10.01
CA LEU A 165 -16.74 -19.44 -10.30
C LEU A 165 -16.95 -17.92 -10.17
N THR A 166 -16.48 -17.33 -9.06
CA THR A 166 -16.60 -15.88 -8.84
C THR A 166 -15.85 -15.09 -9.92
N ARG A 167 -14.63 -15.49 -10.28
CA ARG A 167 -13.81 -14.80 -11.26
C ARG A 167 -14.39 -14.88 -12.67
N VAL A 168 -14.92 -16.04 -13.08
CA VAL A 168 -15.64 -16.21 -14.35
C VAL A 168 -16.90 -15.34 -14.38
N GLY A 169 -17.66 -15.30 -13.28
CA GLY A 169 -18.83 -14.41 -13.16
C GLY A 169 -18.47 -12.93 -13.34
N VAL A 170 -17.38 -12.49 -12.73
CA VAL A 170 -16.87 -11.11 -12.91
C VAL A 170 -16.47 -10.86 -14.37
N ILE A 171 -15.74 -11.78 -15.02
CA ILE A 171 -15.37 -11.63 -16.43
C ILE A 171 -16.60 -11.47 -17.33
N VAL A 172 -17.63 -12.31 -17.14
CA VAL A 172 -18.87 -12.23 -17.93
C VAL A 172 -19.58 -10.91 -17.71
N ALA A 173 -19.71 -10.47 -16.44
CA ALA A 173 -20.31 -9.18 -16.11
C ALA A 173 -19.53 -7.99 -16.71
N SER A 174 -18.20 -8.04 -16.65
CA SER A 174 -17.31 -7.02 -17.22
C SER A 174 -17.41 -6.95 -18.75
N ILE A 175 -17.50 -8.10 -19.44
CA ILE A 175 -17.70 -8.15 -20.90
C ILE A 175 -19.07 -7.59 -21.27
N ALA A 176 -20.13 -7.95 -20.53
CA ALA A 176 -21.47 -7.40 -20.74
C ALA A 176 -21.48 -5.87 -20.55
N TYR A 177 -20.81 -5.36 -19.52
CA TYR A 177 -20.65 -3.92 -19.31
C TYR A 177 -19.91 -3.23 -20.46
N MET A 178 -18.81 -3.83 -20.95
CA MET A 178 -18.08 -3.31 -22.12
C MET A 178 -18.93 -3.32 -23.38
N ALA A 179 -19.79 -4.32 -23.57
CA ALA A 179 -20.74 -4.36 -24.67
C ALA A 179 -21.75 -3.21 -24.58
N ILE A 180 -22.27 -2.91 -23.37
CA ILE A 180 -23.18 -1.78 -23.14
C ILE A 180 -22.49 -0.44 -23.46
N ILE A 181 -21.25 -0.24 -23.01
CA ILE A 181 -20.46 0.94 -23.38
C ILE A 181 -20.30 1.04 -24.90
N GLY A 182 -20.06 -0.10 -25.56
CA GLY A 182 -19.93 -0.17 -27.01
C GLY A 182 -21.19 0.19 -27.80
N LEU A 183 -22.37 0.22 -27.17
CA LEU A 183 -23.61 0.69 -27.80
C LEU A 183 -23.72 2.21 -27.87
N GLN A 184 -22.77 2.96 -27.29
CA GLN A 184 -22.80 4.41 -27.37
C GLN A 184 -22.73 4.87 -28.83
N PRO A 185 -23.60 5.80 -29.25
CA PRO A 185 -23.60 6.30 -30.62
C PRO A 185 -22.27 6.96 -30.93
N GLU A 186 -21.79 6.80 -32.17
CA GLU A 186 -20.58 7.48 -32.60
C GLU A 186 -20.74 9.00 -32.41
N PRO A 187 -19.75 9.68 -31.81
CA PRO A 187 -19.82 11.11 -31.65
C PRO A 187 -19.93 11.77 -33.03
N ALA A 188 -20.89 12.67 -33.19
CA ALA A 188 -21.04 13.45 -34.41
C ALA A 188 -19.71 14.11 -34.79
N ARG A 189 -19.37 14.17 -36.08
CA ARG A 189 -18.10 14.75 -36.57
C ARG A 189 -17.87 16.17 -36.03
N ASP A 190 -18.94 16.94 -35.88
CA ASP A 190 -18.91 18.29 -35.31
C ASP A 190 -18.52 18.33 -33.82
N SER A 191 -18.69 17.23 -33.08
CA SER A 191 -18.22 17.10 -31.69
C SER A 191 -16.70 16.85 -31.61
N LEU A 192 -16.08 16.40 -32.70
CA LEU A 192 -14.64 16.10 -32.79
C LEU A 192 -13.83 17.19 -33.53
N SER A 193 -14.45 18.32 -33.87
CA SER A 193 -13.83 19.38 -34.64
C SER A 193 -12.65 20.03 -33.88
N SER A 194 -11.56 20.34 -34.59
CA SER A 194 -10.32 20.90 -34.00
C SER A 194 -10.54 22.17 -33.18
N ASN A 195 -11.57 22.96 -33.51
CA ASN A 195 -11.94 24.17 -32.76
C ASN A 195 -12.44 23.86 -31.33
N LYS A 196 -12.92 22.65 -31.04
CA LYS A 196 -13.37 22.22 -29.69
C LYS A 196 -12.23 21.68 -28.83
N VAL A 197 -11.04 21.47 -29.38
CA VAL A 197 -9.88 20.96 -28.60
C VAL A 197 -9.44 21.97 -27.53
N ARG A 198 -9.49 23.27 -27.83
CA ARG A 198 -9.04 24.35 -26.93
C ARG A 198 -10.10 24.76 -25.91
N PHE A 199 -10.46 23.85 -25.02
CA PHE A 199 -11.52 24.04 -24.03
C PHE A 199 -11.36 25.33 -23.20
N PHE A 200 -10.19 25.53 -22.59
CA PHE A 200 -9.95 26.68 -21.69
C PHE A 200 -9.95 28.04 -22.41
N SER A 201 -9.64 28.06 -23.72
CA SER A 201 -9.67 29.30 -24.52
C SER A 201 -11.07 29.72 -24.94
N ARG A 202 -12.09 28.89 -24.69
CA ARG A 202 -13.44 29.02 -25.23
C ARG A 202 -14.52 28.87 -24.17
N LEU A 203 -14.20 29.07 -22.89
CA LEU A 203 -15.13 28.83 -21.77
C LEU A 203 -16.50 29.51 -21.97
N ASN A 204 -16.52 30.70 -22.57
CA ASN A 204 -17.76 31.44 -22.85
C ASN A 204 -18.60 30.86 -24.01
N ASP A 205 -18.01 30.04 -24.88
CA ASP A 205 -18.66 29.42 -26.03
C ASP A 205 -19.11 27.97 -25.76
N VAL A 206 -18.77 27.41 -24.59
CA VAL A 206 -19.02 25.99 -24.29
C VAL A 206 -20.50 25.78 -23.98
N ARG A 207 -21.15 24.93 -24.79
CA ARG A 207 -22.56 24.56 -24.58
C ARG A 207 -22.68 23.52 -23.45
N PRO A 208 -23.78 23.52 -22.66
CA PRO A 208 -24.01 22.51 -21.62
C PRO A 208 -23.98 21.07 -22.14
N TYR A 209 -24.49 20.83 -23.36
CA TYR A 209 -24.42 19.52 -24.02
C TYR A 209 -22.98 19.06 -24.26
N GLU A 210 -22.06 19.97 -24.59
CA GLU A 210 -20.64 19.63 -24.76
C GLU A 210 -20.00 19.22 -23.44
N LEU A 211 -20.33 19.92 -22.34
CA LEU A 211 -19.86 19.55 -21.00
C LEU A 211 -20.37 18.17 -20.60
N LEU A 212 -21.66 17.90 -20.83
CA LEU A 212 -22.27 16.60 -20.55
C LEU A 212 -21.60 15.49 -21.37
N GLN A 213 -21.41 15.70 -22.67
CA GLN A 213 -20.75 14.73 -23.54
C GLN A 213 -19.31 14.44 -23.07
N ARG A 214 -18.54 15.47 -22.71
CA ARG A 214 -17.17 15.30 -22.18
C ARG A 214 -17.17 14.55 -20.85
N ALA A 215 -18.11 14.85 -19.95
CA ALA A 215 -18.23 14.16 -18.68
C ALA A 215 -18.53 12.66 -18.90
N ILE A 216 -19.51 12.35 -19.76
CA ILE A 216 -19.87 10.97 -20.12
C ILE A 216 -18.68 10.25 -20.77
N SER A 217 -18.02 10.86 -21.77
CA SER A 217 -16.85 10.27 -22.43
C SER A 217 -15.72 10.00 -21.42
N THR A 218 -15.48 10.92 -20.48
CA THR A 218 -14.44 10.77 -19.46
C THR A 218 -14.75 9.61 -18.51
N VAL A 219 -15.99 9.55 -18.00
CA VAL A 219 -16.43 8.47 -17.10
C VAL A 219 -16.41 7.11 -17.82
N THR A 220 -16.87 7.08 -19.07
CA THR A 220 -16.88 5.88 -19.91
C THR A 220 -15.45 5.41 -20.19
N TRP A 221 -14.54 6.32 -20.50
CA TRP A 221 -13.13 6.01 -20.74
C TRP A 221 -12.43 5.48 -19.46
N LEU A 222 -12.61 6.16 -18.32
CA LEU A 222 -12.02 5.73 -17.04
C LEU A 222 -12.56 4.36 -16.59
N SER A 223 -13.88 4.17 -16.64
CA SER A 223 -14.49 2.89 -16.28
C SER A 223 -14.14 1.77 -17.26
N GLY A 224 -14.01 2.08 -18.56
CA GLY A 224 -13.57 1.16 -19.60
C GLY A 224 -12.16 0.66 -19.33
N ILE A 225 -11.20 1.54 -19.01
CA ILE A 225 -9.83 1.14 -18.67
C ILE A 225 -9.78 0.25 -17.42
N GLY A 226 -10.55 0.61 -16.39
CA GLY A 226 -10.67 -0.20 -15.18
C GLY A 226 -11.19 -1.61 -15.49
N THR A 227 -12.34 -1.68 -16.15
CA THR A 227 -12.99 -2.95 -16.50
C THR A 227 -12.09 -3.82 -17.39
N THR A 228 -11.43 -3.21 -18.37
CA THR A 228 -10.48 -3.86 -19.28
C THR A 228 -9.31 -4.49 -18.51
N SER A 229 -8.74 -3.75 -17.56
CA SER A 229 -7.65 -4.25 -16.71
C SER A 229 -8.11 -5.40 -15.82
N GLU A 230 -9.34 -5.31 -15.29
CA GLU A 230 -9.96 -6.34 -14.46
C GLU A 230 -10.23 -7.64 -15.25
N ILE A 231 -10.72 -7.54 -16.50
CA ILE A 231 -10.90 -8.70 -17.38
C ILE A 231 -9.57 -9.43 -17.57
N CYS A 232 -8.52 -8.71 -17.99
CA CYS A 232 -7.21 -9.32 -18.23
C CYS A 232 -6.66 -10.00 -16.96
N TYR A 233 -6.70 -9.31 -15.83
CA TYR A 233 -6.25 -9.86 -14.55
C TYR A 233 -7.02 -11.14 -14.16
N ASN A 234 -8.34 -11.13 -14.26
CA ASN A 234 -9.17 -12.27 -13.89
C ASN A 234 -9.01 -13.45 -14.87
N VAL A 235 -8.84 -13.20 -16.18
CA VAL A 235 -8.58 -14.26 -17.17
C VAL A 235 -7.29 -15.01 -16.82
N ILE A 236 -6.22 -14.27 -16.53
CA ILE A 236 -4.94 -14.87 -16.15
C ILE A 236 -5.07 -15.62 -14.82
N ALA A 237 -5.78 -15.05 -13.84
CA ALA A 237 -6.04 -15.70 -12.56
C ALA A 237 -6.79 -17.03 -12.73
N VAL A 238 -7.81 -17.07 -13.59
CA VAL A 238 -8.58 -18.28 -13.90
C VAL A 238 -7.69 -19.33 -14.57
N VAL A 239 -6.86 -18.95 -15.54
CA VAL A 239 -5.94 -19.86 -16.23
C VAL A 239 -4.93 -20.45 -15.25
N LEU A 240 -4.29 -19.62 -14.41
CA LEU A 240 -3.22 -20.06 -13.52
C LEU A 240 -3.74 -20.81 -12.29
N VAL A 241 -4.87 -20.41 -11.71
CA VAL A 241 -5.48 -21.13 -10.58
C VAL A 241 -6.17 -22.40 -11.07
N GLY A 242 -6.82 -22.36 -12.23
CA GLY A 242 -7.52 -23.51 -12.83
C GLY A 242 -6.56 -24.62 -13.26
N SER A 243 -5.38 -24.26 -13.79
CA SER A 243 -4.29 -25.22 -14.09
C SER A 243 -3.54 -25.71 -12.85
N GLY A 244 -3.85 -25.19 -11.66
CA GLY A 244 -3.18 -25.54 -10.41
C GLY A 244 -1.78 -24.94 -10.26
N LEU A 245 -1.34 -24.06 -11.16
CA LEU A 245 -0.05 -23.39 -11.12
C LEU A 245 0.02 -22.29 -10.04
N SER A 246 -1.12 -21.75 -9.63
CA SER A 246 -1.23 -20.71 -8.61
C SER A 246 -2.38 -20.98 -7.62
N GLU A 247 -2.32 -20.35 -6.45
CA GLU A 247 -3.36 -20.44 -5.44
C GLU A 247 -4.26 -19.19 -5.43
N PRO A 248 -5.54 -19.31 -5.04
CA PRO A 248 -6.46 -18.18 -4.93
C PRO A 248 -5.90 -16.98 -4.16
N VAL A 249 -5.17 -17.23 -3.06
CA VAL A 249 -4.59 -16.19 -2.20
C VAL A 249 -3.60 -15.26 -2.92
N MET A 250 -2.99 -15.72 -4.01
CA MET A 250 -2.06 -14.92 -4.81
C MET A 250 -2.77 -13.91 -5.71
N TRP A 251 -4.09 -14.03 -5.85
CA TRP A 251 -4.93 -13.25 -6.76
C TRP A 251 -6.04 -12.50 -6.00
N PRO A 252 -5.67 -11.61 -5.06
CA PRO A 252 -6.64 -10.70 -4.44
C PRO A 252 -7.29 -9.82 -5.50
N SER A 253 -8.39 -9.14 -5.15
CA SER A 253 -9.09 -8.27 -6.09
C SER A 253 -8.18 -7.18 -6.65
N TRP A 254 -8.33 -6.91 -7.95
CA TRP A 254 -7.50 -5.92 -8.64
C TRP A 254 -7.79 -4.49 -8.15
N PHE A 255 -9.06 -4.18 -7.91
CA PHE A 255 -9.50 -2.94 -7.28
C PHE A 255 -10.17 -3.21 -5.93
N GLY A 256 -10.08 -2.23 -5.02
CA GLY A 256 -10.90 -2.19 -3.80
C GLY A 256 -12.26 -1.58 -4.08
N SER A 257 -13.04 -1.31 -3.02
CA SER A 257 -14.33 -0.65 -3.20
C SER A 257 -14.18 0.79 -3.69
N PHE A 258 -14.85 1.14 -4.79
CA PHE A 258 -14.89 2.52 -5.28
C PHE A 258 -15.63 3.47 -4.33
N THR A 259 -16.50 2.96 -3.45
CA THR A 259 -17.17 3.77 -2.43
C THR A 259 -16.20 4.35 -1.40
N GLU A 260 -15.04 3.71 -1.22
CA GLU A 260 -14.00 4.24 -0.34
C GLU A 260 -13.24 5.40 -0.98
N ALA A 261 -13.38 5.64 -2.28
CA ALA A 261 -12.59 6.60 -3.04
C ALA A 261 -13.21 8.01 -3.11
N TYR A 262 -13.83 8.47 -2.02
CA TYR A 262 -14.48 9.78 -1.91
C TYR A 262 -13.51 10.98 -1.82
N SER A 263 -12.20 10.72 -1.80
CA SER A 263 -11.18 11.76 -1.88
C SER A 263 -9.98 11.26 -2.68
N VAL A 264 -9.23 12.19 -3.30
CA VAL A 264 -7.99 11.87 -4.03
C VAL A 264 -7.00 11.12 -3.13
N ARG A 265 -6.94 11.45 -1.83
CA ARG A 265 -6.09 10.76 -0.87
C ARG A 265 -6.52 9.31 -0.69
N ARG A 266 -7.81 9.05 -0.41
CA ARG A 266 -8.36 7.68 -0.29
C ARG A 266 -8.21 6.88 -1.59
N TRP A 267 -8.36 7.52 -2.75
CA TRP A 267 -8.17 6.90 -4.07
C TRP A 267 -6.76 6.28 -4.21
N TRP A 268 -5.71 6.98 -3.77
CA TRP A 268 -4.34 6.49 -3.79
C TRP A 268 -3.95 5.63 -2.58
N GLY A 269 -4.88 5.47 -1.62
CA GLY A 269 -4.74 4.65 -0.43
C GLY A 269 -4.78 5.46 0.87
N PRO A 270 -5.28 4.87 1.96
CA PRO A 270 -5.32 5.54 3.26
C PRO A 270 -3.93 5.97 3.71
N GLN A 271 -3.83 7.15 4.30
CA GLN A 271 -2.60 7.65 4.88
C GLN A 271 -2.21 6.77 6.07
N LYS A 272 -1.06 6.11 5.95
CA LYS A 272 -0.51 5.29 7.02
C LYS A 272 0.26 6.13 8.03
N TRP A 273 0.26 5.69 9.28
CA TRP A 273 0.91 6.35 10.41
C TRP A 273 1.75 5.35 11.20
N GLY A 274 2.65 5.83 12.06
CA GLY A 274 3.61 4.98 12.77
C GLY A 274 5.02 5.57 12.79
N PHE A 275 6.00 4.74 13.06
CA PHE A 275 7.39 5.14 13.30
C PHE A 275 8.36 4.55 12.29
N VAL A 276 9.56 5.11 12.24
CA VAL A 276 10.72 4.49 11.60
C VAL A 276 11.59 3.89 12.69
N GLY A 277 11.84 2.58 12.66
CA GLY A 277 12.80 1.90 13.54
C GLY A 277 14.14 1.72 12.83
N ILE A 278 15.25 2.11 13.46
CA ILE A 278 16.60 1.93 12.94
C ILE A 278 17.32 0.93 13.84
N ARG A 279 17.74 -0.20 13.26
CA ARG A 279 18.47 -1.24 13.98
C ARG A 279 19.96 -0.90 14.04
N THR A 280 20.52 -0.90 15.24
CA THR A 280 21.96 -0.69 15.46
C THR A 280 22.64 -1.84 16.20
N ALA A 281 21.89 -2.79 16.74
CA ALA A 281 22.44 -3.99 17.37
C ALA A 281 22.29 -5.22 16.48
N TYR A 282 23.41 -5.77 16.02
CA TYR A 282 23.47 -6.97 15.16
C TYR A 282 24.14 -8.15 15.89
N GLY A 283 23.71 -9.36 15.58
CA GLY A 283 24.25 -10.60 16.15
C GLY A 283 23.18 -11.63 16.53
N PRO A 284 23.54 -12.93 16.68
CA PRO A 284 22.55 -14.01 16.83
C PRO A 284 21.63 -13.88 18.05
N ARG A 285 22.15 -13.35 19.16
CA ARG A 285 21.36 -13.08 20.38
C ARG A 285 20.54 -11.79 20.28
N SER A 286 20.91 -10.85 19.40
CA SER A 286 20.12 -9.64 19.20
C SER A 286 19.00 -9.84 18.19
N ASP A 287 19.12 -10.78 17.24
CA ASP A 287 18.06 -11.13 16.28
C ASP A 287 16.77 -11.56 16.99
N GLN A 288 16.86 -12.48 17.94
CA GLN A 288 15.69 -12.94 18.70
C GLN A 288 15.05 -11.82 19.54
N LYS A 289 15.89 -10.98 20.16
CA LYS A 289 15.41 -9.83 20.95
C LYS A 289 14.78 -8.76 20.06
N PHE A 290 15.31 -8.59 18.85
CA PHE A 290 14.83 -7.65 17.86
C PHE A 290 13.44 -8.05 17.35
N GLU A 291 13.23 -9.31 16.99
CA GLU A 291 11.92 -9.82 16.58
C GLU A 291 10.86 -9.59 17.67
N HIS A 292 11.19 -9.92 18.93
CA HIS A 292 10.27 -9.70 20.06
C HIS A 292 9.98 -8.21 20.29
N ALA A 293 10.99 -7.34 20.19
CA ALA A 293 10.82 -5.90 20.29
C ALA A 293 9.94 -5.33 19.17
N LEU A 294 10.10 -5.80 17.93
CA LEU A 294 9.26 -5.41 16.80
C LEU A 294 7.81 -5.86 16.99
N GLU A 295 7.59 -7.08 17.49
CA GLU A 295 6.25 -7.58 17.79
C GLU A 295 5.53 -6.66 18.80
N ILE A 296 6.21 -6.29 19.90
CA ILE A 296 5.70 -5.32 20.88
C ILE A 296 5.36 -3.98 20.23
N ILE A 297 6.31 -3.40 19.49
CA ILE A 297 6.14 -2.07 18.89
C ILE A 297 5.06 -2.09 17.81
N ASN A 298 4.87 -3.19 17.09
CA ASN A 298 3.82 -3.31 16.08
C ASN A 298 2.44 -3.52 16.69
N ASN A 299 2.34 -4.20 17.83
CA ASN A 299 1.07 -4.48 18.49
C ASN A 299 0.58 -3.33 19.38
N ILE A 300 1.41 -2.33 19.66
CA ILE A 300 1.07 -1.23 20.57
C ILE A 300 -0.21 -0.47 20.19
N ALA A 301 -0.45 -0.25 18.89
CA ALA A 301 -1.64 0.46 18.42
C ALA A 301 -2.91 -0.35 18.70
N GLN A 302 -2.84 -1.69 18.59
CA GLN A 302 -3.94 -2.59 18.92
C GLN A 302 -4.26 -2.51 20.42
N HIS A 303 -3.25 -2.63 21.28
CA HIS A 303 -3.43 -2.54 22.73
C HIS A 303 -4.00 -1.19 23.17
N TRP A 304 -3.60 -0.10 22.50
CA TRP A 304 -4.13 1.23 22.76
C TRP A 304 -5.60 1.36 22.34
N ALA A 305 -5.94 0.83 21.16
CA ALA A 305 -7.31 0.80 20.67
C ALA A 305 -8.25 -0.02 21.56
N GLU A 306 -7.80 -1.18 22.05
CA GLU A 306 -8.54 -2.04 22.99
C GLU A 306 -8.71 -1.35 24.35
N GLY A 307 -7.64 -0.72 24.86
CA GLY A 307 -7.68 0.03 26.11
C GLY A 307 -8.67 1.20 26.08
N GLU A 308 -8.76 1.93 24.97
CA GLU A 308 -9.75 2.99 24.79
C GLU A 308 -11.18 2.42 24.77
N VAL A 309 -11.43 1.33 24.04
CA VAL A 309 -12.75 0.68 23.98
C VAL A 309 -13.21 0.21 25.37
N GLU A 310 -12.33 -0.45 26.13
CA GLU A 310 -12.65 -0.90 27.48
C GLU A 310 -12.82 0.27 28.45
N GLY A 311 -11.99 1.32 28.35
CA GLY A 311 -12.14 2.54 29.13
C GLY A 311 -13.49 3.23 28.91
N VAL A 312 -13.98 3.25 27.66
CA VAL A 312 -15.31 3.77 27.32
C VAL A 312 -16.42 2.92 27.92
N LYS A 313 -16.36 1.59 27.74
CA LYS A 313 -17.35 0.68 28.33
C LYS A 313 -17.44 0.86 29.84
N PHE A 314 -16.30 0.98 30.51
CA PHE A 314 -16.23 1.27 31.94
C PHE A 314 -16.90 2.61 32.29
N LEU A 315 -16.60 3.68 31.55
CA LEU A 315 -17.21 5.00 31.75
C LEU A 315 -18.73 5.00 31.52
N ILE A 316 -19.22 4.30 30.49
CA ILE A 316 -20.66 4.16 30.22
C ILE A 316 -21.33 3.37 31.34
N SER A 317 -20.72 2.25 31.76
CA SER A 317 -21.24 1.40 32.85
C SER A 317 -21.39 2.20 34.14
N ARG A 318 -20.33 2.88 34.57
CA ARG A 318 -20.35 3.75 35.75
C ARG A 318 -21.30 4.94 35.57
N GLY A 319 -21.35 5.51 34.37
CA GLY A 319 -22.26 6.60 34.03
C GLY A 319 -23.72 6.20 34.18
N LYS A 320 -24.11 4.98 33.79
CA LYS A 320 -25.48 4.47 33.96
C LYS A 320 -25.92 4.41 35.42
N GLU A 321 -24.98 4.16 36.33
CA GLU A 321 -25.23 4.14 37.78
C GLU A 321 -25.31 5.53 38.41
N THR A 322 -24.66 6.53 37.79
CA THR A 322 -24.39 7.83 38.45
C THR A 322 -24.95 9.06 37.73
N ASP A 323 -25.33 8.95 36.46
CA ASP A 323 -25.69 10.07 35.59
C ASP A 323 -26.76 9.68 34.55
N PHE A 324 -27.90 10.38 34.59
CA PHE A 324 -29.06 10.12 33.71
C PHE A 324 -28.73 10.22 32.21
N ARG A 325 -27.67 10.94 31.82
CA ARG A 325 -27.28 11.11 30.42
C ARG A 325 -26.76 9.82 29.76
N TYR A 326 -26.31 8.84 30.55
CA TYR A 326 -25.79 7.56 30.04
C TYR A 326 -26.83 6.44 30.04
N ARG A 327 -28.04 6.70 30.56
CA ARG A 327 -29.08 5.67 30.76
C ARG A 327 -29.43 4.93 29.48
N ASP A 328 -29.58 5.67 28.39
CA ASP A 328 -29.99 5.15 27.08
C ASP A 328 -28.81 4.91 26.12
N VAL A 329 -27.57 5.13 26.57
CA VAL A 329 -26.37 4.90 25.75
C VAL A 329 -26.07 3.39 25.71
N PRO A 330 -25.93 2.77 24.51
CA PRO A 330 -25.54 1.36 24.40
C PRO A 330 -24.18 1.07 25.02
N LEU A 331 -24.02 -0.12 25.59
CA LEU A 331 -22.71 -0.62 26.06
C LEU A 331 -21.82 -1.09 24.90
N GLU A 332 -22.41 -1.42 23.77
CA GLU A 332 -21.69 -1.73 22.54
C GLU A 332 -21.09 -0.44 21.95
N VAL A 333 -19.77 -0.43 21.83
CA VAL A 333 -19.01 0.68 21.24
C VAL A 333 -18.71 0.33 19.78
N ASP A 334 -18.90 1.27 18.85
CA ASP A 334 -18.50 1.09 17.45
C ASP A 334 -16.98 1.03 17.34
N THR A 335 -16.43 -0.15 17.06
CA THR A 335 -14.99 -0.40 16.97
C THR A 335 -14.41 -0.09 15.59
N ARG A 336 -15.23 0.13 14.55
CA ARG A 336 -14.76 0.31 13.16
C ARG A 336 -13.73 1.44 13.02
N PRO A 337 -13.84 2.58 13.72
CA PRO A 337 -12.83 3.63 13.65
C PRO A 337 -11.50 3.22 14.30
N ASN A 338 -11.57 2.48 15.42
CA ASN A 338 -10.41 1.93 16.11
C ASN A 338 -9.73 0.85 15.25
N GLU A 339 -10.49 0.00 14.57
CA GLU A 339 -9.96 -0.96 13.59
C GLU A 339 -9.26 -0.26 12.42
N GLU A 340 -9.83 0.82 11.89
CA GLU A 340 -9.18 1.61 10.83
C GLU A 340 -7.92 2.34 11.35
N PHE A 341 -7.93 2.79 12.60
CA PHE A 341 -6.77 3.36 13.27
C PHE A 341 -5.62 2.33 13.34
N VAL A 342 -5.89 1.12 13.84
CA VAL A 342 -4.90 0.04 13.90
C VAL A 342 -4.46 -0.39 12.50
N ARG A 343 -5.40 -0.56 11.56
CA ARG A 343 -5.10 -1.00 10.18
C ARG A 343 -4.12 -0.07 9.46
N ARG A 344 -4.10 1.21 9.82
CA ARG A 344 -3.20 2.22 9.24
C ARG A 344 -1.86 2.33 9.96
N TYR A 345 -1.72 1.72 11.12
CA TYR A 345 -0.47 1.68 11.85
C TYR A 345 0.52 0.75 11.14
N GLU A 346 1.63 1.32 10.68
CA GLU A 346 2.71 0.56 10.04
C GLU A 346 4.04 1.22 10.39
N ASN A 347 4.92 0.45 11.03
CA ASN A 347 6.28 0.87 11.29
C ASN A 347 7.20 0.50 10.13
N ASN A 348 8.19 1.35 9.88
CA ASN A 348 9.20 1.18 8.85
C ASN A 348 10.51 0.78 9.50
N VAL A 349 10.97 -0.45 9.31
CA VAL A 349 12.24 -0.93 9.86
C VAL A 349 13.36 -0.70 8.85
N LEU A 350 14.45 -0.08 9.28
CA LEU A 350 15.67 0.16 8.51
C LEU A 350 16.81 -0.67 9.11
N GLU A 351 17.30 -1.62 8.33
CA GLU A 351 18.45 -2.45 8.66
C GLU A 351 19.59 -2.14 7.70
N ASP A 352 20.72 -1.75 8.27
CA ASP A 352 21.96 -1.44 7.57
C ASP A 352 23.11 -1.80 8.49
N GLN A 353 23.92 -2.78 8.07
CA GLN A 353 25.01 -3.30 8.88
C GLN A 353 26.08 -2.23 9.16
N SER A 354 26.17 -1.17 8.36
CA SER A 354 27.07 -0.04 8.63
C SER A 354 26.68 0.76 9.90
N LEU A 355 25.47 0.54 10.42
CA LEU A 355 24.95 1.15 11.64
C LEU A 355 25.18 0.30 12.89
N GLU A 356 25.92 -0.81 12.78
CA GLU A 356 26.29 -1.62 13.94
C GLU A 356 27.00 -0.78 15.00
N ASN A 357 26.44 -0.78 16.22
CA ASN A 357 26.88 0.03 17.36
C ASN A 357 27.02 1.54 17.05
N ALA A 358 26.23 2.05 16.11
CA ALA A 358 26.26 3.46 15.72
C ALA A 358 25.88 4.40 16.89
N SER A 359 26.56 5.55 16.94
CA SER A 359 26.21 6.64 17.86
C SER A 359 24.92 7.35 17.45
N LEU A 360 24.33 8.09 18.40
CA LEU A 360 23.13 8.91 18.16
C LEU A 360 23.29 9.88 16.99
N ALA A 361 24.45 10.55 16.91
CA ALA A 361 24.76 11.46 15.81
C ALA A 361 24.77 10.74 14.45
N LYS A 362 25.38 9.56 14.37
CA LYS A 362 25.45 8.76 13.13
C LYS A 362 24.08 8.26 12.71
N VAL A 363 23.26 7.77 13.64
CA VAL A 363 21.88 7.34 13.38
C VAL A 363 21.04 8.51 12.86
N ARG A 364 21.21 9.70 13.44
CA ARG A 364 20.48 10.90 13.03
C ARG A 364 20.87 11.38 11.63
N GLU A 365 22.16 11.41 11.31
CA GLU A 365 22.63 11.74 9.96
C GLU A 365 22.08 10.76 8.94
N TYR A 366 22.16 9.45 9.23
CA TYR A 366 21.58 8.41 8.39
C TYR A 366 20.08 8.64 8.17
N PHE A 367 19.34 8.95 9.24
CA PHE A 367 17.91 9.21 9.16
C PHE A 367 17.60 10.45 8.30
N LYS A 368 18.35 11.55 8.44
CA LYS A 368 18.23 12.75 7.58
C LYS A 368 18.47 12.41 6.11
N THR A 369 19.52 11.66 5.78
CA THR A 369 19.81 11.23 4.41
C THR A 369 18.69 10.34 3.87
N TRP A 370 18.18 9.43 4.70
CA TRP A 370 17.05 8.56 4.32
C TRP A 370 15.78 9.37 4.03
N ILE A 371 15.42 10.36 4.88
CA ILE A 371 14.28 11.26 4.66
C ILE A 371 14.42 11.99 3.32
N ALA A 372 15.59 12.58 3.06
CA ALA A 372 15.88 13.29 1.82
C ALA A 372 15.75 12.37 0.59
N SER A 373 16.22 11.12 0.68
CA SER A 373 16.10 10.12 -0.39
C SER A 373 14.64 9.75 -0.72
N LYS A 374 13.71 9.95 0.24
CA LYS A 374 12.27 9.72 0.05
C LYS A 374 11.52 10.96 -0.43
N GLY A 375 12.22 12.09 -0.64
CA GLY A 375 11.60 13.38 -0.92
C GLY A 375 10.78 13.93 0.26
N GLY A 376 11.01 13.40 1.48
CA GLY A 376 10.39 13.89 2.69
C GLY A 376 11.04 15.18 3.17
N ARG A 377 10.32 15.95 3.98
CA ARG A 377 10.85 17.11 4.70
C ARG A 377 10.73 16.88 6.20
N SER A 378 11.74 17.32 6.96
CA SER A 378 11.83 17.14 8.42
C SER A 378 11.09 18.21 9.22
N ASP A 379 10.79 19.34 8.59
CA ASP A 379 10.18 20.54 9.17
C ASP A 379 8.65 20.54 9.09
N VAL A 380 8.06 19.87 8.08
CA VAL A 380 6.61 19.85 7.83
C VAL A 380 6.15 18.45 7.40
N GLY A 381 5.12 17.90 8.07
CA GLY A 381 4.40 16.70 7.61
C GLY A 381 4.40 15.51 8.57
N ASN A 382 4.31 14.30 8.01
CA ASN A 382 4.14 13.03 8.73
C ASN A 382 5.30 12.81 9.72
N THR A 383 5.00 12.57 11.00
CA THR A 383 5.99 12.27 12.07
C THR A 383 6.96 11.14 11.74
N ARG A 384 6.64 10.26 10.78
CA ARG A 384 7.61 9.30 10.21
C ARG A 384 8.89 9.93 9.66
N TYR A 385 8.88 11.23 9.38
CA TYR A 385 10.04 11.99 8.91
C TYR A 385 10.57 12.99 9.94
N VAL A 386 10.10 12.90 11.18
CA VAL A 386 10.47 13.80 12.28
C VAL A 386 11.28 13.07 13.35
N ALA A 387 10.94 11.83 13.66
CA ALA A 387 11.69 11.05 14.64
C ALA A 387 11.71 9.57 14.29
N CYS A 388 12.78 8.89 14.72
CA CYS A 388 12.95 7.45 14.57
C CYS A 388 13.20 6.77 15.92
N ILE A 389 12.81 5.50 16.04
CA ILE A 389 13.12 4.63 17.17
C ILE A 389 14.48 4.00 16.89
N MET A 390 15.44 4.21 17.78
CA MET A 390 16.74 3.53 17.74
C MET A 390 16.65 2.21 18.50
N LEU A 391 16.82 1.10 17.80
CA LEU A 391 16.78 -0.26 18.33
C LEU A 391 18.22 -0.74 18.58
N ASP A 392 18.80 -0.22 19.66
CA ASP A 392 20.14 -0.55 20.14
C ASP A 392 20.14 -1.69 21.17
N ALA A 393 21.33 -2.14 21.57
CA ALA A 393 21.47 -3.31 22.45
C ALA A 393 20.76 -3.13 23.81
N GLU A 394 20.73 -1.89 24.32
CA GLU A 394 20.05 -1.52 25.56
C GLU A 394 18.53 -1.61 25.39
N THR A 395 17.99 -0.94 24.36
CA THR A 395 16.55 -0.96 24.05
C THR A 395 16.06 -2.38 23.81
N LEU A 396 16.80 -3.17 23.03
CA LEU A 396 16.44 -4.57 22.77
C LEU A 396 16.48 -5.44 24.02
N SER A 397 17.43 -5.21 24.93
CA SER A 397 17.57 -6.06 26.12
C SER A 397 16.44 -5.87 27.12
N GLN A 398 15.93 -4.64 27.29
CA GLN A 398 14.77 -4.40 28.16
C GLN A 398 13.45 -4.81 27.50
N LEU A 399 13.28 -4.62 26.18
CA LEU A 399 12.06 -5.08 25.51
C LEU A 399 11.97 -6.61 25.46
N ALA A 400 13.10 -7.31 25.43
CA ALA A 400 13.12 -8.78 25.47
C ALA A 400 12.45 -9.37 26.72
N THR A 401 12.37 -8.63 27.82
CA THR A 401 11.68 -9.06 29.05
C THR A 401 10.25 -8.53 29.15
N ALA A 402 9.81 -7.70 28.20
CA ALA A 402 8.48 -7.12 28.23
C ALA A 402 7.42 -8.17 27.83
N PRO A 403 6.25 -8.18 28.52
CA PRO A 403 5.15 -9.05 28.16
C PRO A 403 4.57 -8.64 26.81
N LYS A 404 4.15 -9.62 26.01
CA LYS A 404 3.59 -9.37 24.67
C LYS A 404 2.24 -8.67 24.73
N ASP A 405 1.41 -9.09 25.68
CA ASP A 405 -0.02 -8.72 25.72
C ASP A 405 -0.31 -7.51 26.60
N PHE A 406 0.73 -6.88 27.19
CA PHE A 406 0.65 -5.82 28.20
C PHE A 406 -0.67 -5.85 28.99
N PRO A 407 -0.80 -6.66 30.05
CA PRO A 407 -2.09 -6.89 30.72
C PRO A 407 -2.77 -5.57 31.11
N HIS A 408 -4.11 -5.54 31.03
CA HIS A 408 -4.91 -4.34 31.29
C HIS A 408 -4.73 -3.78 32.71
N ASP A 409 -4.33 -4.62 33.67
CA ASP A 409 -4.11 -4.26 35.07
C ASP A 409 -2.76 -3.58 35.34
N CYS A 410 -1.93 -3.35 34.33
CA CYS A 410 -0.73 -2.55 34.52
C CYS A 410 -1.13 -1.09 34.77
N ASP A 411 -0.89 -0.62 36.00
CA ASP A 411 -1.05 0.79 36.40
C ASP A 411 -0.64 1.73 35.27
N ILE A 412 -1.55 2.64 34.90
CA ILE A 412 -1.42 3.63 33.81
C ILE A 412 -0.10 4.44 33.89
N TYR A 413 0.55 4.43 35.06
CA TYR A 413 1.78 5.13 35.39
C TYR A 413 3.06 4.27 35.38
N SER A 414 3.00 2.96 35.12
CA SER A 414 4.04 2.00 35.55
C SER A 414 4.78 1.19 34.46
N SER A 415 4.58 1.42 33.16
CA SER A 415 5.43 0.72 32.17
C SER A 415 6.90 1.10 32.40
N SER A 416 7.69 0.11 32.83
CA SER A 416 9.14 0.24 32.99
C SER A 416 9.88 0.19 31.64
N TYR A 417 9.16 -0.15 30.57
CA TYR A 417 9.69 -0.31 29.22
C TYR A 417 9.57 0.99 28.42
N TRP A 418 10.63 1.33 27.70
CA TRP A 418 10.77 2.56 26.92
C TRP A 418 11.39 2.30 25.55
N VAL A 419 11.41 3.31 24.69
CA VAL A 419 12.14 3.29 23.42
C VAL A 419 12.96 4.56 23.29
N LYS A 420 14.14 4.42 22.70
CA LYS A 420 15.05 5.53 22.42
C LYS A 420 14.60 6.23 21.14
N ILE A 421 14.11 7.46 21.25
CA ILE A 421 13.67 8.26 20.12
C ILE A 421 14.77 9.24 19.72
N VAL A 422 15.19 9.17 18.46
CA VAL A 422 16.13 10.07 17.82
C VAL A 422 15.34 10.98 16.88
N ASP A 423 15.15 12.21 17.32
CA ASP A 423 14.43 13.26 16.60
C ASP A 423 15.39 13.97 15.62
N VAL A 424 14.87 14.50 14.51
CA VAL A 424 15.69 15.18 13.49
C VAL A 424 16.22 16.52 14.01
N GLU A 425 15.49 17.17 14.94
CA GLU A 425 15.75 18.53 15.44
C GLU A 425 15.73 18.70 16.99
N PRO A 426 16.52 17.93 17.74
CA PRO A 426 17.10 18.47 18.99
C PRO A 426 18.62 18.22 19.10
N ASP A 427 19.25 18.67 20.19
CA ASP A 427 20.64 18.43 20.61
C ASP A 427 21.21 17.08 20.09
N PRO A 428 22.30 17.05 19.29
CA PRO A 428 22.83 15.84 18.64
C PRO A 428 23.14 14.72 19.62
N ASP A 429 23.44 15.06 20.88
CA ASP A 429 23.94 14.12 21.89
C ASP A 429 22.84 13.58 22.81
N LYS A 430 21.56 13.96 22.61
CA LYS A 430 20.45 13.52 23.47
C LYS A 430 19.36 12.80 22.68
N ALA A 431 19.05 11.58 23.13
CA ALA A 431 17.83 10.88 22.75
C ALA A 431 16.69 11.20 23.72
N VAL A 432 15.46 11.15 23.22
CA VAL A 432 14.25 11.23 24.05
C VAL A 432 13.82 9.82 24.40
N TYR A 433 13.63 9.52 25.67
CA TYR A 433 13.14 8.22 26.13
C TYR A 433 11.62 8.29 26.23
N VAL A 434 10.93 7.50 25.43
CA VAL A 434 9.46 7.48 25.38
C VAL A 434 8.97 6.13 25.87
N ARG A 435 7.98 6.10 26.76
CA ARG A 435 7.45 4.84 27.28
C ARG A 435 6.74 4.07 26.19
N VAL A 436 6.85 2.74 26.23
CA VAL A 436 6.07 1.89 25.31
C VAL A 436 4.59 1.98 25.67
N ARG A 437 4.21 2.01 26.95
CA ARG A 437 2.79 2.10 27.37
C ARG A 437 2.61 3.04 28.56
N GLY A 438 1.42 3.62 28.71
CA GLY A 438 1.05 4.45 29.86
C GLY A 438 0.59 5.87 29.48
N ALA A 439 0.49 6.75 30.47
CA ALA A 439 -0.07 8.10 30.27
C ALA A 439 0.66 8.96 29.24
N ASP A 440 1.97 8.77 29.05
CA ASP A 440 2.83 9.48 28.08
C ASP A 440 3.59 8.47 27.19
N ASP A 441 2.82 7.58 26.56
CA ASP A 441 3.33 6.51 25.72
C ASP A 441 3.72 6.94 24.30
N LEU A 442 4.22 5.96 23.55
CA LEU A 442 4.67 6.11 22.18
C LEU A 442 3.54 6.59 21.26
N ILE A 443 2.31 6.13 21.44
CA ILE A 443 1.17 6.56 20.62
C ILE A 443 0.84 8.02 20.90
N LYS A 444 0.76 8.42 22.17
CA LYS A 444 0.52 9.81 22.55
C LYS A 444 1.64 10.73 22.10
N TYR A 445 2.90 10.30 22.19
CA TYR A 445 4.05 11.04 21.64
C TYR A 445 3.86 11.32 20.15
N TRP A 446 3.45 10.32 19.37
CA TRP A 446 3.15 10.46 17.94
C TRP A 446 2.10 11.54 17.68
N PHE A 447 0.99 11.49 18.42
CA PHE A 447 -0.12 12.42 18.25
C PHE A 447 0.23 13.85 18.65
N ILE A 448 0.86 14.05 19.80
CA ILE A 448 1.28 15.39 20.27
C ILE A 448 2.21 16.03 19.24
N ARG A 449 3.20 15.27 18.74
CA ARG A 449 4.14 15.77 17.72
C ARG A 449 3.46 16.11 16.40
N ASN A 450 2.50 15.30 15.95
CA ASN A 450 1.73 15.64 14.75
C ASN A 450 0.82 16.84 14.97
N LEU A 451 0.13 16.96 16.10
CA LEU A 451 -0.78 18.08 16.34
C LEU A 451 -0.05 19.43 16.23
N ILE A 452 1.21 19.47 16.68
CA ILE A 452 2.07 20.66 16.59
C ILE A 452 2.50 20.95 15.15
N ARG A 453 2.67 19.93 14.29
CA ARG A 453 3.32 20.04 12.97
C ARG A 453 2.40 19.78 11.77
N SER A 454 1.18 19.31 11.99
CA SER A 454 0.21 18.85 11.01
C SER A 454 -1.21 19.15 11.51
N HIS A 455 -2.01 19.86 10.71
CA HIS A 455 -3.45 20.05 10.96
C HIS A 455 -4.28 18.77 10.73
N VAL A 456 -3.63 17.71 10.25
CA VAL A 456 -4.26 16.40 10.00
C VAL A 456 -4.00 15.53 11.22
N LEU A 457 -4.84 15.68 12.26
CA LEU A 457 -5.28 14.66 13.22
C LEU A 457 -5.74 15.34 14.51
N THR A 458 -7.05 15.38 14.70
CA THR A 458 -7.66 15.87 15.93
C THR A 458 -8.30 14.71 16.65
N HIS A 459 -7.58 14.21 17.65
CA HIS A 459 -8.20 13.53 18.78
C HIS A 459 -9.22 14.50 19.41
N ARG A 460 -10.49 14.12 19.45
CA ARG A 460 -11.39 14.68 20.45
C ARG A 460 -12.52 13.71 20.76
N LYS A 461 -12.82 13.61 22.06
CA LYS A 461 -14.00 12.96 22.62
C LYS A 461 -15.24 13.47 21.87
N ASP A 462 -15.76 12.69 20.95
CA ASP A 462 -17.07 12.93 20.36
C ASP A 462 -18.10 12.84 21.51
N ARG A 463 -19.05 13.77 21.52
CA ARG A 463 -20.08 13.85 22.56
C ARG A 463 -21.16 12.81 22.34
N GLU A 464 -21.39 12.42 21.09
CA GLU A 464 -22.32 11.36 20.69
C GLU A 464 -21.66 9.98 20.77
N TYR A 465 -20.33 9.92 20.61
CA TYR A 465 -19.55 8.67 20.66
C TYR A 465 -18.26 8.81 21.50
N PRO A 466 -18.37 8.82 22.84
CA PRO A 466 -17.20 8.94 23.69
C PRO A 466 -16.20 7.80 23.42
N GLY A 467 -14.97 8.16 23.01
CA GLY A 467 -13.81 7.26 22.83
C GLY A 467 -13.68 6.55 21.48
N ILE A 468 -14.23 7.15 20.43
CA ILE A 468 -13.90 6.79 19.05
C ILE A 468 -12.56 7.43 18.63
N LEU A 469 -11.60 6.60 18.20
CA LEU A 469 -10.37 7.06 17.56
C LEU A 469 -10.63 7.25 16.06
N HIS A 470 -10.49 8.48 15.53
CA HIS A 470 -10.71 8.75 14.10
C HIS A 470 -9.54 9.45 13.42
N PHE A 471 -9.40 9.19 12.12
CA PHE A 471 -8.50 9.89 11.20
C PHE A 471 -9.28 10.92 10.39
N GLY A 472 -9.01 12.22 10.56
CA GLY A 472 -9.64 13.27 9.72
C GLY A 472 -9.57 14.69 10.28
N GLU A 473 -10.16 15.63 9.54
CA GLU A 473 -10.51 16.97 10.03
C GLU A 473 -11.65 16.86 11.08
N LEU A 474 -11.72 17.83 11.99
CA LEU A 474 -12.81 17.93 12.96
C LEU A 474 -14.17 17.86 12.23
N PRO A 475 -15.15 17.09 12.72
CA PRO A 475 -16.53 17.24 12.27
C PRO A 475 -16.95 18.70 12.44
N SER A 476 -17.56 19.27 11.41
CA SER A 476 -17.91 20.69 11.31
C SER A 476 -19.07 21.13 12.21
N GLU A 477 -19.48 20.35 13.22
CA GLU A 477 -20.61 20.68 14.07
C GLU A 477 -20.22 20.81 15.55
N GLY A 478 -20.26 22.05 16.04
CA GLY A 478 -20.80 22.37 17.37
C GLY A 478 -19.98 22.01 18.62
N PHE A 479 -18.72 22.41 18.74
CA PHE A 479 -17.99 22.32 20.02
C PHE A 479 -17.89 23.68 20.75
N LYS A 480 -18.75 23.90 21.74
CA LYS A 480 -18.45 24.86 22.84
C LYS A 480 -17.45 24.18 23.77
N ALA A 481 -16.20 24.63 23.74
CA ALA A 481 -15.14 24.15 24.60
C ALA A 481 -15.52 24.29 26.09
N PHE A 482 -15.52 23.19 26.84
CA PHE A 482 -15.30 23.26 28.28
C PHE A 482 -13.85 23.71 28.48
N ARG A 483 -13.63 25.00 28.76
CA ARG A 483 -12.35 25.50 29.27
C ARG A 483 -12.16 24.95 30.69
N GLY A 484 -11.37 23.90 30.83
CA GLY A 484 -10.59 23.64 32.04
C GLY A 484 -9.25 24.39 31.96
N PRO A 485 -8.63 24.77 33.09
CA PRO A 485 -7.51 25.71 33.10
C PRO A 485 -6.29 25.12 32.39
N THR A 486 -5.72 25.94 31.51
CA THR A 486 -4.41 25.75 30.88
C THR A 486 -3.34 25.48 31.93
N GLN A 487 -2.87 24.24 32.02
CA GLN A 487 -1.55 23.98 32.60
C GLN A 487 -0.51 24.29 31.52
N SER A 488 0.17 25.41 31.72
CA SER A 488 1.44 25.74 31.06
C SER A 488 2.47 24.66 31.40
N LEU A 489 3.08 24.03 30.40
CA LEU A 489 4.28 23.23 30.60
C LEU A 489 5.31 23.57 29.53
N PHE A 490 6.47 23.97 30.06
CA PHE A 490 7.77 24.06 29.41
C PHE A 490 8.24 22.71 28.88
#